data_AF-A0A2J4P923-F1
#
_entry.id   AF-A0A2J4P923-F1
#
_cell.length_a   1.000
_cell.length_b   1.000
_cell.length_c   1.000
_cell.angle_alpha   90.00
_cell.angle_beta   90.00
_cell.angle_gamma   90.00
#
_symmetry.space_group_name_H-M   'P 1'
#
loop_
_entity.id
_entity.type
_entity.pdbx_description
1 polymer ?
#
loop_
_entity_poly.entity_id
_entity_poly.type
_entity_poly.pdbx_seq_one_letter_code
_entity_poly.pdbx_strand_id
1 'polypeptide(L)'
;MNRAISRVVLWFFVLMAYPLQAAEPRQAPSAQERARTVYVFHQPIVMLQAKFGLTTPEERVLRIRNTLRSFSREDVAKPLIIAPVTRYNQQGRLIVMNGKPVMLLVEADLDEGDDLTLDQAAQRVLIRLEAQRTALRDQYDRRSLALSALKTAIGVVALLAFWFLQYRSWRWVRRVYR
;
A
#
# COMPACT_ATOMS: atom_id res chain seq x y z
N MET A 1 -1.57 -27.15 -54.67
CA MET A 1 -2.46 -26.96 -53.51
C MET A 1 -3.83 -26.54 -54.01
N ASN A 2 -4.88 -27.33 -53.72
CA ASN A 2 -6.18 -27.23 -54.41
C ASN A 2 -6.91 -25.93 -54.04
N ARG A 3 -7.43 -25.18 -55.03
CA ARG A 3 -8.09 -23.86 -54.79
C ARG A 3 -9.25 -23.95 -53.79
N ALA A 4 -9.91 -25.10 -53.73
CA ALA A 4 -10.96 -25.39 -52.75
C ALA A 4 -10.41 -25.48 -51.31
N ILE A 5 -9.26 -26.14 -51.10
CA ILE A 5 -8.61 -26.29 -49.79
C ILE A 5 -8.16 -24.92 -49.27
N SER A 6 -7.59 -24.08 -50.16
CA SER A 6 -7.19 -22.72 -49.78
C SER A 6 -8.37 -21.86 -49.33
N ARG A 7 -9.55 -22.00 -49.97
CA ARG A 7 -10.76 -21.28 -49.56
C ARG A 7 -11.26 -21.77 -48.19
N VAL A 8 -11.29 -23.07 -47.96
CA VAL A 8 -11.75 -23.65 -46.67
C VAL A 8 -10.83 -23.20 -45.52
N VAL A 9 -9.51 -23.22 -45.74
CA VAL A 9 -8.54 -22.76 -44.74
C VAL A 9 -8.70 -21.26 -44.47
N LEU A 10 -8.94 -20.44 -45.50
CA LEU A 10 -9.21 -19.01 -45.33
C LEU A 10 -10.47 -18.75 -44.49
N TRP A 11 -11.56 -19.48 -44.76
CA TRP A 11 -12.80 -19.38 -43.98
C TRP A 11 -12.61 -19.79 -42.52
N PHE A 12 -11.79 -20.82 -42.26
CA PHE A 12 -11.48 -21.27 -40.91
C PHE A 12 -10.68 -20.20 -40.13
N PHE A 13 -9.72 -19.54 -40.76
CA PHE A 13 -8.99 -18.42 -40.13
C PHE A 13 -9.87 -17.19 -39.88
N VAL A 14 -10.85 -16.90 -40.76
CA VAL A 14 -11.80 -15.81 -40.56
C VAL A 14 -12.77 -16.11 -39.40
N LEU A 15 -13.20 -17.37 -39.25
CA LEU A 15 -14.05 -17.80 -38.13
C LEU A 15 -13.32 -17.79 -36.77
N MET A 16 -12.00 -18.02 -36.75
CA MET A 16 -11.18 -17.89 -35.53
C MET A 16 -10.86 -16.44 -35.16
N ALA A 17 -11.08 -15.47 -36.05
CA ALA A 17 -10.80 -14.05 -35.79
C ALA A 17 -11.92 -13.33 -35.03
N TYR A 18 -13.03 -14.00 -34.69
CA TYR A 18 -14.02 -13.43 -33.78
C TYR A 18 -13.41 -13.31 -32.37
N PRO A 19 -13.25 -12.10 -31.81
CA PRO A 19 -12.84 -11.98 -30.44
C PRO A 19 -13.98 -12.55 -29.58
N LEU A 20 -13.69 -13.65 -28.87
CA LEU A 20 -14.44 -14.10 -27.72
C LEU A 20 -14.34 -13.01 -26.63
N GLN A 21 -15.05 -11.88 -26.79
CA GLN A 21 -15.30 -10.93 -25.72
C GLN A 21 -16.39 -11.50 -24.82
N ALA A 22 -16.07 -12.59 -24.12
CA ALA A 22 -16.88 -13.15 -23.05
C ALA A 22 -16.42 -12.64 -21.67
N ALA A 23 -15.64 -11.55 -21.63
CA ALA A 23 -15.34 -10.80 -20.43
C ALA A 23 -15.91 -9.40 -20.61
N GLU A 24 -17.06 -9.16 -19.99
CA GLU A 24 -17.67 -7.83 -19.96
C GLU A 24 -16.64 -6.81 -19.45
N PRO A 25 -16.38 -5.71 -20.19
CA PRO A 25 -15.41 -4.73 -19.74
C PRO A 25 -15.91 -4.16 -18.41
N ARG A 26 -15.17 -4.40 -17.32
CA ARG A 26 -15.50 -3.82 -16.02
C ARG A 26 -15.56 -2.31 -16.20
N GLN A 27 -16.76 -1.77 -16.07
CA GLN A 27 -16.98 -0.33 -16.14
C GLN A 27 -16.14 0.34 -15.05
N ALA A 28 -15.63 1.54 -15.33
CA ALA A 28 -14.89 2.30 -14.33
C ALA A 28 -15.77 2.45 -13.07
N PRO A 29 -15.21 2.28 -11.85
CA PRO A 29 -16.00 2.28 -10.63
C PRO A 29 -16.81 3.57 -10.51
N SER A 30 -18.10 3.43 -10.17
CA SER A 30 -19.01 4.56 -10.01
C SER A 30 -18.57 5.47 -8.85
N ALA A 31 -19.04 6.72 -8.83
CA ALA A 31 -18.71 7.65 -7.74
C ALA A 31 -19.14 7.10 -6.36
N GLN A 32 -20.26 6.36 -6.33
CA GLN A 32 -20.79 5.73 -5.13
C GLN A 32 -19.92 4.54 -4.67
N GLU A 33 -19.51 3.67 -5.60
CA GLU A 33 -18.56 2.58 -5.29
C GLU A 33 -17.23 3.12 -4.76
N ARG A 34 -16.73 4.21 -5.35
CA ARG A 34 -15.51 4.87 -4.88
C ARG A 34 -15.65 5.43 -3.48
N ALA A 35 -16.79 6.01 -3.13
CA ALA A 35 -17.06 6.55 -1.79
C ALA A 35 -17.16 5.45 -0.72
N ARG A 36 -17.57 4.24 -1.13
CA ARG A 36 -17.68 3.03 -0.29
C ARG A 36 -16.39 2.21 -0.22
N THR A 37 -15.45 2.46 -1.12
CA THR A 37 -14.18 1.73 -1.18
C THR A 37 -13.12 2.42 -0.35
N VAL A 38 -12.49 1.67 0.54
CA VAL A 38 -11.30 2.11 1.27
C VAL A 38 -10.12 2.07 0.33
N TYR A 39 -9.64 3.24 -0.05
CA TYR A 39 -8.38 3.40 -0.78
C TYR A 39 -7.25 3.77 0.18
N VAL A 40 -6.13 3.09 0.03
CA VAL A 40 -4.87 3.48 0.65
C VAL A 40 -3.91 3.85 -0.47
N PHE A 41 -3.48 5.11 -0.46
CA PHE A 41 -2.84 5.77 -1.62
C PHE A 41 -3.73 5.71 -2.87
N HIS A 42 -3.48 4.74 -3.74
CA HIS A 42 -4.19 4.53 -5.01
C HIS A 42 -4.64 3.08 -5.18
N GLN A 43 -4.53 2.27 -4.12
CA GLN A 43 -4.86 0.85 -4.15
C GLN A 43 -6.18 0.61 -3.43
N PRO A 44 -7.17 -0.03 -4.07
CA PRO A 44 -8.41 -0.42 -3.43
C PRO A 44 -8.13 -1.56 -2.44
N ILE A 45 -8.50 -1.37 -1.19
CA ILE A 45 -8.32 -2.37 -0.15
C ILE A 45 -9.57 -3.25 -0.05
N VAL A 46 -10.72 -2.63 0.22
CA VAL A 46 -12.02 -3.29 0.38
C VAL A 46 -13.15 -2.30 0.15
N MET A 47 -14.27 -2.78 -0.37
CA MET A 47 -15.52 -2.02 -0.48
C MET A 47 -16.38 -2.32 0.74
N LEU A 48 -16.79 -1.29 1.47
CA LEU A 48 -17.72 -1.42 2.59
C LEU A 48 -19.15 -1.34 2.05
N GLN A 49 -19.99 -2.29 2.43
CA GLN A 49 -21.35 -2.38 1.89
C GLN A 49 -22.40 -2.03 2.94
N ALA A 50 -22.19 -2.41 4.20
CA ALA A 50 -23.21 -2.33 5.23
C ALA A 50 -23.03 -1.18 6.21
N LYS A 51 -24.17 -0.74 6.76
CA LYS A 51 -24.19 0.12 7.94
C LYS A 51 -23.73 -0.68 9.14
N PHE A 52 -22.99 -0.01 10.04
CA PHE A 52 -22.59 -0.58 11.31
C PHE A 52 -23.02 0.35 12.44
N GLY A 53 -23.95 -0.12 13.27
CA GLY A 53 -24.66 0.74 14.21
C GLY A 53 -25.38 1.88 13.48
N LEU A 54 -25.04 3.12 13.81
CA LEU A 54 -25.61 4.32 13.18
C LEU A 54 -24.74 4.89 12.04
N THR A 55 -23.61 4.25 11.71
CA THR A 55 -22.66 4.78 10.71
C THR A 55 -22.86 4.18 9.33
N THR A 56 -22.85 5.04 8.31
CA THR A 56 -22.94 4.61 6.91
C THR A 56 -21.59 4.05 6.41
N PRO A 57 -21.58 3.20 5.36
CA PRO A 57 -20.34 2.74 4.75
C PRO A 57 -19.40 3.89 4.35
N GLU A 58 -19.94 4.95 3.76
CA GLU A 58 -19.19 6.11 3.30
C GLU A 58 -18.55 6.87 4.47
N GLU A 59 -19.30 7.08 5.56
CA GLU A 59 -18.75 7.67 6.80
C GLU A 59 -17.67 6.79 7.42
N ARG A 60 -17.82 5.46 7.37
CA ARG A 60 -16.80 4.52 7.84
C ARG A 60 -15.53 4.65 7.00
N VAL A 61 -15.62 4.77 5.68
CA VAL A 61 -14.47 5.04 4.79
C VAL A 61 -13.79 6.35 5.18
N LEU A 62 -14.56 7.42 5.38
CA LEU A 62 -14.01 8.72 5.78
C LEU A 62 -13.29 8.65 7.13
N ARG A 63 -13.87 7.95 8.10
CA ARG A 63 -13.24 7.71 9.41
C ARG A 63 -11.93 6.96 9.25
N ILE A 64 -11.92 5.85 8.51
CA ILE A 64 -10.72 5.04 8.24
C ILE A 64 -9.64 5.90 7.59
N ARG A 65 -10.01 6.71 6.59
CA ARG A 65 -9.08 7.62 5.91
C ARG A 65 -8.47 8.65 6.88
N ASN A 66 -9.28 9.22 7.76
CA ASN A 66 -8.81 10.16 8.78
C ASN A 66 -7.88 9.48 9.79
N THR A 67 -8.20 8.27 10.22
CA THR A 67 -7.34 7.45 11.10
C THR A 67 -6.01 7.12 10.43
N LEU A 68 -6.02 6.70 9.17
CA LEU A 68 -4.78 6.39 8.44
C LEU A 68 -3.86 7.62 8.30
N ARG A 69 -4.45 8.82 8.15
CA ARG A 69 -3.70 10.08 8.09
C ARG A 69 -3.09 10.49 9.43
N SER A 70 -3.61 9.99 10.56
CA SER A 70 -3.10 10.33 11.89
C SER A 70 -1.99 9.39 12.37
N PHE A 71 -1.66 8.33 11.62
CA PHE A 71 -0.60 7.41 11.99
C PHE A 71 0.80 8.01 11.85
N SER A 72 1.61 7.79 12.87
CA SER A 72 2.99 8.24 12.94
C SER A 72 3.95 7.21 12.33
N ARG A 73 5.23 7.58 12.20
CA ARG A 73 6.30 6.65 11.80
C ARG A 73 6.37 5.44 12.75
N GLU A 74 6.18 5.65 14.05
CA GLU A 74 6.23 4.58 15.05
C GLU A 74 5.09 3.59 14.90
N ASP A 75 3.90 4.09 14.52
CA ASP A 75 2.74 3.24 14.25
C ASP A 75 3.00 2.35 13.04
N VAL A 76 3.50 2.93 11.95
CA VAL A 76 3.77 2.24 10.67
C VAL A 76 4.90 1.20 10.80
N ALA A 77 5.83 1.38 11.75
CA ALA A 77 6.90 0.43 11.99
C ALA A 77 6.38 -0.95 12.42
N LYS A 78 5.25 -1.00 13.14
CA LYS A 78 4.66 -2.24 13.64
C LYS A 78 3.67 -2.84 12.64
N PRO A 79 3.59 -4.18 12.53
CA PRO A 79 2.65 -4.84 11.64
C PRO A 79 1.20 -4.64 12.10
N LEU A 80 0.28 -4.79 11.14
CA LEU A 80 -1.15 -4.84 11.41
C LEU A 80 -1.52 -6.22 11.97
N ILE A 81 -2.52 -6.25 12.84
CA ILE A 81 -3.08 -7.49 13.41
C ILE A 81 -4.60 -7.49 13.30
N ILE A 82 -5.19 -8.68 13.27
CA ILE A 82 -6.64 -8.87 13.30
C ILE A 82 -7.05 -9.23 14.74
N ALA A 83 -8.04 -8.52 15.26
CA ALA A 83 -8.69 -8.84 16.53
C ALA A 83 -10.18 -9.16 16.26
N PRO A 84 -10.69 -10.31 16.74
CA PRO A 84 -12.12 -10.61 16.66
C PRO A 84 -12.89 -9.67 17.58
N VAL A 85 -14.01 -9.12 17.09
CA VAL A 85 -14.88 -8.23 17.86
C VAL A 85 -16.33 -8.60 17.58
N THR A 86 -17.14 -8.66 18.63
CA THR A 86 -18.59 -8.80 18.51
C THR A 86 -19.25 -7.56 19.09
N ARG A 87 -20.04 -6.85 18.28
CA ARG A 87 -20.76 -5.64 18.72
C ARG A 87 -22.06 -5.50 17.93
N TYR A 88 -23.11 -5.02 18.59
CA TYR A 88 -24.46 -4.92 18.00
C TYR A 88 -24.97 -6.26 17.44
N ASN A 89 -24.63 -7.37 18.11
CA ASN A 89 -24.92 -8.73 17.65
C ASN A 89 -24.37 -9.08 16.26
N GLN A 90 -23.37 -8.33 15.78
CA GLN A 90 -22.67 -8.58 14.54
C GLN A 90 -21.23 -8.99 14.83
N GLN A 91 -20.79 -10.05 14.16
CA GLN A 91 -19.38 -10.44 14.18
C GLN A 91 -18.58 -9.52 13.25
N GLY A 92 -17.43 -9.08 13.74
CA GLY A 92 -16.51 -8.25 13.01
C GLY A 92 -15.06 -8.68 13.24
N ARG A 93 -14.20 -8.18 12.35
CA ARG A 93 -12.75 -8.29 12.42
C ARG A 93 -12.18 -6.90 12.45
N LEU A 94 -11.64 -6.52 13.59
CA LEU A 94 -11.00 -5.24 13.79
C LEU A 94 -9.53 -5.36 13.39
N ILE A 95 -9.12 -4.56 12.43
CA ILE A 95 -7.73 -4.43 12.02
C ILE A 95 -7.10 -3.32 12.85
N VAL A 96 -6.00 -3.64 13.51
CA VAL A 96 -5.34 -2.77 14.48
C VAL A 96 -3.88 -2.58 14.07
N MET A 97 -3.37 -1.36 14.21
CA MET A 97 -1.96 -1.03 13.98
C MET A 97 -1.42 -0.36 15.24
N ASN A 98 -0.37 -0.94 15.83
CA ASN A 98 0.21 -0.43 17.08
C ASN A 98 -0.83 -0.18 18.20
N GLY A 99 -1.79 -1.09 18.37
CA GLY A 99 -2.88 -0.96 19.36
C GLY A 99 -3.99 0.04 19.00
N LYS A 100 -3.87 0.78 17.88
CA LYS A 100 -4.88 1.73 17.40
C LYS A 100 -5.81 1.07 16.38
N PRO A 101 -7.14 1.21 16.50
CA PRO A 101 -8.08 0.63 15.55
C PRO A 101 -7.96 1.33 14.20
N VAL A 102 -7.67 0.58 13.13
CA VAL A 102 -7.55 1.11 11.76
C VAL A 102 -8.90 1.05 11.07
N MET A 103 -9.47 -0.15 11.00
CA MET A 103 -10.77 -0.39 10.39
C MET A 103 -11.46 -1.62 10.99
N LEU A 104 -12.78 -1.64 10.89
CA LEU A 104 -13.60 -2.80 11.24
C LEU A 104 -14.22 -3.34 9.96
N LEU A 105 -14.04 -4.63 9.70
CA LEU A 105 -14.76 -5.38 8.68
C LEU A 105 -15.87 -6.18 9.35
N VAL A 106 -17.09 -6.14 8.80
CA VAL A 106 -18.21 -6.96 9.29
C VAL A 106 -18.68 -7.92 8.22
N GLU A 107 -19.39 -8.97 8.63
CA GLU A 107 -19.92 -9.99 7.71
C GLU A 107 -20.78 -9.38 6.59
N ALA A 108 -21.59 -8.37 6.93
CA ALA A 108 -22.44 -7.67 5.96
C ALA A 108 -21.66 -6.73 5.00
N ASP A 109 -20.33 -6.57 5.17
CA ASP A 109 -19.49 -5.88 4.18
C ASP A 109 -18.97 -6.81 3.08
N LEU A 110 -19.11 -8.13 3.25
CA LEU A 110 -18.66 -9.09 2.26
C LEU A 110 -19.60 -9.08 1.06
N ASP A 111 -19.02 -9.22 -0.13
CA ASP A 111 -19.79 -9.40 -1.35
C ASP A 111 -20.39 -10.81 -1.37
N GLU A 112 -21.71 -10.91 -1.50
CA GLU A 112 -22.44 -12.18 -1.57
C GLU A 112 -21.95 -13.06 -2.74
N GLY A 113 -21.38 -12.46 -3.79
CA GLY A 113 -20.87 -13.21 -4.94
C GLY A 113 -19.47 -13.83 -4.77
N ASP A 114 -18.70 -13.44 -3.75
CA ASP A 114 -17.29 -13.81 -3.61
C ASP A 114 -17.06 -15.08 -2.75
N ASP A 115 -18.11 -15.66 -2.16
CA ASP A 115 -18.10 -16.87 -1.29
C ASP A 115 -17.01 -16.85 -0.20
N LEU A 116 -16.71 -15.67 0.35
CA LEU A 116 -15.68 -15.53 1.39
C LEU A 116 -16.28 -15.64 2.78
N THR A 117 -15.51 -16.26 3.68
CA THR A 117 -15.78 -16.10 5.11
C THR A 117 -15.21 -14.77 5.61
N LEU A 118 -15.79 -14.25 6.69
CA LEU A 118 -15.31 -13.01 7.32
C LEU A 118 -13.82 -13.05 7.65
N ASP A 119 -13.29 -14.19 8.08
CA ASP A 119 -11.87 -14.39 8.36
C ASP A 119 -11.00 -14.34 7.10
N GLN A 120 -11.45 -14.97 6.01
CA GLN A 120 -10.74 -14.94 4.73
C GLN A 120 -10.72 -13.53 4.14
N ALA A 121 -11.85 -12.83 4.18
CA ALA A 121 -11.95 -11.45 3.75
C ALA A 121 -11.03 -10.55 4.59
N ALA A 122 -11.04 -10.70 5.92
CA ALA A 122 -10.16 -9.95 6.81
C ALA A 122 -8.68 -10.22 6.52
N GLN A 123 -8.30 -11.47 6.24
CA GLN A 123 -6.92 -11.82 5.89
C GLN A 123 -6.49 -11.20 4.56
N ARG A 124 -7.37 -11.20 3.54
CA ARG A 124 -7.09 -10.54 2.26
C ARG A 124 -6.88 -9.04 2.43
N VAL A 125 -7.72 -8.41 3.24
CA VAL A 125 -7.61 -6.99 3.59
C VAL A 125 -6.31 -6.72 4.33
N LEU A 126 -5.96 -7.56 5.31
CA LEU A 126 -4.72 -7.45 6.07
C LEU A 126 -3.50 -7.50 5.13
N ILE A 127 -3.44 -8.46 4.22
CA ILE A 127 -2.34 -8.60 3.25
C ILE A 127 -2.21 -7.32 2.39
N ARG A 128 -3.32 -6.79 1.89
CA ARG A 128 -3.33 -5.57 1.08
C ARG A 128 -2.87 -4.35 1.89
N LEU A 129 -3.34 -4.21 3.13
CA LEU A 129 -2.93 -3.12 4.03
C LEU A 129 -1.45 -3.23 4.42
N GLU A 130 -0.95 -4.44 4.70
CA GLU A 130 0.46 -4.72 4.99
C GLU A 130 1.37 -4.35 3.82
N ALA A 131 0.95 -4.65 2.59
CA ALA A 131 1.69 -4.24 1.40
C ALA A 131 1.82 -2.71 1.34
N GLN A 132 0.73 -1.97 1.61
CA GLN A 132 0.77 -0.50 1.63
C GLN A 132 1.60 0.05 2.81
N ARG A 133 1.46 -0.54 4.00
CA ARG A 133 2.26 -0.18 5.19
C ARG A 133 3.75 -0.36 4.95
N THR A 134 4.15 -1.49 4.38
CA THR A 134 5.55 -1.79 4.07
C THR A 134 6.13 -0.78 3.09
N ALA A 135 5.39 -0.46 2.01
CA ALA A 135 5.80 0.59 1.08
C ALA A 135 5.98 1.96 1.78
N LEU A 136 5.09 2.30 2.72
CA LEU A 136 5.14 3.54 3.50
C LEU A 136 6.34 3.56 4.46
N ARG A 137 6.63 2.43 5.10
CA ARG A 137 7.80 2.23 5.97
C ARG A 137 9.11 2.41 5.20
N ASP A 138 9.23 1.79 4.04
CA ASP A 138 10.45 1.86 3.21
C ASP A 138 10.75 3.30 2.77
N GLN A 139 9.70 4.10 2.48
CA GLN A 139 9.86 5.52 2.17
C GLN A 139 10.44 6.31 3.34
N TYR A 140 9.98 6.01 4.57
CA TYR A 140 10.54 6.61 5.77
C TYR A 140 12.00 6.22 5.99
N ASP A 141 12.36 4.95 5.81
CA ASP A 141 13.74 4.49 6.00
C ASP A 141 14.71 5.13 5.01
N ARG A 142 14.33 5.28 3.72
CA ARG A 142 15.16 6.00 2.72
C ARG A 142 15.48 7.43 3.12
N ARG A 143 14.50 8.16 3.66
CA ARG A 143 14.72 9.53 4.14
C ARG A 143 15.70 9.56 5.31
N SER A 144 15.64 8.57 6.19
CA SER A 144 16.57 8.40 7.30
C SER A 144 18.00 8.12 6.80
N LEU A 145 18.14 7.21 5.84
CA LEU A 145 19.42 6.87 5.22
C LEU A 145 20.07 8.09 4.55
N ALA A 146 19.31 8.91 3.83
CA ALA A 146 19.82 10.13 3.22
C ALA A 146 20.35 11.14 4.25
N LEU A 147 19.63 11.33 5.37
CA LEU A 147 20.08 12.20 6.46
C LEU A 147 21.36 11.66 7.12
N SER A 148 21.44 10.35 7.33
CA SER A 148 22.65 9.72 7.85
C SER A 148 23.83 9.87 6.88
N ALA A 149 23.62 9.65 5.58
CA ALA A 149 24.64 9.83 4.55
C ALA A 149 25.17 11.28 4.52
N LEU A 150 24.29 12.28 4.63
CA LEU A 150 24.67 13.68 4.73
C LEU A 150 25.54 13.95 5.96
N LYS A 151 25.14 13.43 7.13
CA LYS A 151 25.93 13.55 8.36
C LYS A 151 27.32 12.93 8.21
N THR A 152 27.41 11.75 7.60
CA THR A 152 28.70 11.09 7.32
C THR A 152 29.57 11.93 6.38
N ALA A 153 28.98 12.50 5.32
CA ALA A 153 29.72 13.36 4.39
C ALA A 153 30.31 14.59 5.10
N ILE A 154 29.55 15.25 5.97
CA ILE A 154 30.05 16.37 6.79
C ILE A 154 31.21 15.91 7.69
N GLY A 155 31.09 14.75 8.35
CA GLY A 155 32.14 14.19 9.18
C GLY A 155 33.43 13.91 8.41
N VAL A 156 33.33 13.35 7.20
CA VAL A 156 34.49 13.11 6.32
C VAL A 156 35.16 14.42 5.92
N VAL A 157 34.39 15.44 5.55
CA VAL A 157 34.93 16.77 5.20
C VAL A 157 35.64 17.40 6.40
N ALA A 158 35.07 17.31 7.60
CA ALA A 158 35.69 17.83 8.82
C ALA A 158 37.02 17.12 9.14
N LEU A 159 37.08 15.79 8.97
CA LEU A 159 38.31 15.02 9.16
C LEU A 159 39.40 15.42 8.16
N LEU A 160 39.05 15.56 6.88
CA LEU A 160 39.98 16.00 5.84
C LEU A 160 40.50 17.42 6.11
N ALA A 161 39.62 18.33 6.54
CA ALA A 161 40.02 19.68 6.93
C ALA A 161 40.98 19.64 8.13
N PHE A 162 40.72 18.81 9.13
CA PHE A 162 41.60 18.64 10.28
C PHE A 162 42.98 18.12 9.88
N TRP A 163 43.06 17.10 9.04
CA TRP A 163 44.34 16.60 8.50
C TRP A 163 45.09 17.65 7.69
N PHE A 164 44.38 18.43 6.88
CA PHE A 164 44.97 19.52 6.12
C PHE A 164 45.56 20.61 7.03
N LEU A 165 44.83 21.00 8.08
CA LEU A 165 45.29 21.94 9.10
C LEU A 165 46.54 21.43 9.82
N GLN A 166 46.57 20.15 10.23
CA GLN A 166 47.74 19.53 10.86
C GLN A 166 48.96 19.48 9.91
N TYR A 167 48.74 19.11 8.65
CA TYR A 167 49.80 19.12 7.65
C TYR A 167 50.35 20.53 7.41
N ARG A 168 49.48 21.53 7.35
CA ARG A 168 49.85 22.92 7.11
C ARG A 168 50.56 23.56 8.30
N SER A 169 50.12 23.29 9.53
CA SER A 169 50.81 23.74 10.74
C SER A 169 52.21 23.12 10.84
N TRP A 170 52.33 21.81 10.60
CA TRP A 170 53.60 21.11 10.60
C TRP A 170 54.57 21.66 9.52
N ARG A 171 54.09 21.95 8.30
CA ARG A 171 54.87 22.63 7.25
C ARG A 171 55.27 24.06 7.58
N TRP A 172 54.51 24.75 8.43
CA TRP A 172 54.81 26.12 8.85
C TRP A 172 55.94 26.10 9.89
N VAL A 173 55.83 25.24 10.90
CA VAL A 173 56.87 25.03 11.92
C VAL A 173 58.21 24.65 11.30
N ARG A 174 58.25 23.71 10.34
CA ARG A 174 59.51 23.35 9.65
C ARG A 174 60.15 24.48 8.84
N ARG A 175 59.39 25.51 8.47
CA ARG A 175 59.91 26.67 7.73
C ARG A 175 60.48 27.76 8.63
N VAL A 176 59.99 27.85 9.87
CA VAL A 176 60.42 28.87 10.85
C VAL A 176 61.66 28.40 11.63
N TYR A 177 61.83 27.08 11.80
CA TYR A 177 62.96 26.48 12.53
C TYR A 177 64.11 26.00 11.61
N ARG A 178 64.19 26.51 10.38
CA ARG A 178 65.37 26.40 9.49
C ARG A 178 65.97 27.78 9.32
#